data_AF-A0A956PES3-F1
#
_entry.id   AF-A0A956PES3-F1
#
_cell.length_a   1.000
_cell.length_b   1.000
_cell.length_c   1.000
_cell.angle_alpha   90.00
_cell.angle_beta   90.00
_cell.angle_gamma   90.00
#
_symmetry.space_group_name_H-M   'P 1'
#
loop_
_entity.id
_entity.type
_entity.pdbx_description
1 polymer ?
#
loop_
_entity_poly.entity_id
_entity_poly.type
_entity_poly.pdbx_seq_one_letter_code
_entity_poly.pdbx_strand_id
1 'polypeptide(L)'
;DTFPFSRSIFERVLEHGNGFVTFDPASDDRIGPTSSVAMHNVRSAVAAAAKDKDGNVFVVAYFDNRMTAPPFSGEDLQFLQDVMDCLPGAVPHE
;
A
#
# COMPACT_ATOMS: atom_id res chain seq x y z
N ASP A 1 8.90 19.90 3.78
CA ASP A 1 9.13 18.57 3.21
C ASP A 1 7.83 17.86 2.88
N THR A 2 7.39 18.00 1.63
CA THR A 2 6.19 17.35 1.12
C THR A 2 6.60 15.94 0.68
N PHE A 3 6.16 14.92 1.41
CA PHE A 3 6.36 13.54 0.99
C PHE A 3 5.62 13.32 -0.35
N PRO A 4 6.21 12.62 -1.34
CA PRO A 4 5.61 12.48 -2.67
C PRO A 4 4.42 11.51 -2.73
N PHE A 5 4.09 10.84 -1.61
CA PHE A 5 3.07 9.81 -1.48
C PHE A 5 2.22 10.00 -0.22
N SER A 6 1.04 9.36 -0.20
CA SER A 6 0.14 9.39 0.96
C SER A 6 0.77 8.70 2.17
N ARG A 7 1.13 9.49 3.20
CA ARG A 7 1.69 8.95 4.46
C ARG A 7 0.75 7.98 5.14
N SER A 8 -0.57 8.22 5.15
CA SER A 8 -1.53 7.37 5.85
C SER A 8 -1.58 5.94 5.32
N ILE A 9 -1.46 5.79 4.00
CA ILE A 9 -1.43 4.46 3.37
C ILE A 9 -0.12 3.75 3.69
N PHE A 10 0.98 4.49 3.63
CA PHE A 10 2.31 3.98 3.95
C PHE A 10 2.43 3.55 5.43
N GLU A 11 1.97 4.38 6.36
CA GLU A 11 1.93 4.10 7.81
C GLU A 11 1.09 2.87 8.11
N ARG A 12 -0.07 2.72 7.47
CA ARG A 12 -0.93 1.53 7.65
C ARG A 12 -0.24 0.23 7.24
N VAL A 13 0.48 0.26 6.11
CA VAL A 13 1.24 -0.90 5.62
C VAL A 13 2.45 -1.17 6.50
N LEU A 14 3.10 -0.14 7.04
CA LEU A 14 4.16 -0.31 8.04
C LEU A 14 3.67 -0.93 9.34
N GLU A 15 2.53 -0.46 9.87
CA GLU A 15 2.01 -0.89 11.18
C GLU A 15 1.42 -2.30 11.16
N HIS A 16 0.72 -2.67 10.08
CA HIS A 16 0.05 -3.97 10.00
C HIS A 16 0.80 -4.99 9.13
N GLY A 17 1.68 -4.51 8.25
CA GLY A 17 2.46 -5.34 7.33
C GLY A 17 1.62 -6.18 6.37
N ASN A 18 0.32 -5.90 6.25
CA ASN A 18 -0.55 -6.58 5.30
C ASN A 18 -0.72 -5.67 4.09
N GLY A 19 -0.73 -6.28 2.91
CA GLY A 19 -1.03 -5.61 1.66
C GLY A 19 -2.38 -4.89 1.70
N PHE A 20 -2.44 -3.74 1.04
CA PHE A 20 -3.56 -2.82 1.08
C PHE A 20 -3.93 -2.36 -0.33
N VAL A 21 -5.21 -2.46 -0.67
CA VAL A 21 -5.79 -1.89 -1.90
C VAL A 21 -7.02 -1.05 -1.57
N THR A 22 -7.13 0.09 -2.23
CA THR A 22 -8.26 1.01 -2.08
C THR A 22 -8.64 1.65 -3.41
N PHE A 23 -9.95 1.75 -3.64
CA PHE A 23 -10.58 2.25 -4.87
C PHE A 23 -11.09 3.69 -4.74
N ASP A 24 -11.25 4.16 -3.51
CA ASP A 24 -11.53 5.55 -3.15
C ASP A 24 -10.99 5.77 -1.73
N PRO A 25 -9.72 6.16 -1.59
CA PRO A 25 -9.10 6.31 -0.29
C PRO A 25 -9.71 7.44 0.56
N ALA A 26 -10.53 8.34 -0.02
CA ALA A 26 -11.23 9.37 0.75
C ALA A 26 -12.50 8.84 1.44
N SER A 27 -13.09 7.75 0.91
CA SER A 27 -14.27 7.08 1.45
C SER A 27 -13.96 5.78 2.22
N ASP A 28 -12.69 5.36 2.23
CA ASP A 28 -12.27 4.10 2.83
C ASP A 28 -12.03 4.28 4.33
N ASP A 29 -12.97 3.79 5.16
CA ASP A 29 -12.91 3.90 6.62
C ASP A 29 -11.63 3.28 7.24
N ARG A 30 -10.91 2.43 6.50
CA ARG A 30 -9.64 1.82 6.93
C ARG A 30 -8.48 2.82 6.84
N ILE A 31 -8.64 3.87 6.05
CA ILE A 31 -7.70 4.98 5.92
C ILE A 31 -8.31 6.12 6.74
N GLY A 32 -7.92 6.22 8.01
CA GLY A 32 -8.48 7.22 8.92
C GLY A 32 -8.50 8.63 8.32
N PRO A 33 -9.39 9.53 8.80
CA PRO A 33 -9.68 10.81 8.17
C PRO A 33 -8.42 11.69 8.17
N THR A 34 -7.63 11.62 7.10
CA THR A 34 -6.34 12.29 7.02
C THR A 34 -6.24 13.06 5.71
N SER A 35 -5.87 14.33 5.88
CA SER A 35 -5.84 15.39 4.87
C SER A 35 -4.89 15.14 3.69
N SER A 36 -4.00 14.15 3.76
CA SER A 36 -3.00 13.86 2.72
C SER A 36 -3.55 13.11 1.51
N VAL A 37 -4.56 12.24 1.69
CA VAL A 37 -5.19 11.52 0.57
C VAL A 37 -5.88 12.49 -0.39
N ALA A 38 -6.64 13.44 0.16
CA ALA A 38 -7.30 14.49 -0.60
C ALA A 38 -6.30 15.47 -1.26
N MET A 39 -5.12 15.67 -0.65
CA MET A 39 -4.06 16.55 -1.20
C MET A 39 -3.38 16.00 -2.46
N HIS A 40 -3.42 14.68 -2.71
CA HIS A 40 -2.68 14.04 -3.80
C HIS A 40 -3.55 13.54 -4.97
N ASN A 41 -4.87 13.79 -4.94
CA ASN A 41 -5.82 13.37 -5.98
C ASN A 41 -5.70 11.88 -6.34
N VAL A 42 -5.43 11.05 -5.32
CA VAL A 42 -5.27 9.60 -5.47
C VAL A 42 -6.64 8.99 -5.68
N ARG A 43 -6.87 8.37 -6.84
CA ARG A 43 -8.10 7.64 -7.13
C ARG A 43 -8.04 6.20 -6.66
N SER A 44 -6.90 5.54 -6.88
CA SER A 44 -6.67 4.20 -6.36
C SER A 44 -5.21 4.08 -5.92
N ALA A 45 -4.99 3.20 -4.95
CA ALA A 45 -3.65 2.86 -4.51
C ALA A 45 -3.57 1.38 -4.16
N VAL A 46 -2.41 0.80 -4.41
CA VAL A 46 -2.04 -0.54 -3.98
C VAL A 46 -0.70 -0.46 -3.27
N ALA A 47 -0.57 -1.18 -2.18
CA ALA A 47 0.66 -1.25 -1.41
C ALA A 47 0.83 -2.63 -0.80
N ALA A 48 2.07 -3.10 -0.71
CA ALA A 48 2.42 -4.38 -0.12
C ALA A 48 3.72 -4.25 0.69
N ALA A 49 3.95 -5.20 1.58
CA ALA A 49 5.11 -5.21 2.46
C ALA A 49 5.86 -6.53 2.37
N ALA A 50 7.18 -6.47 2.45
CA ALA A 50 8.00 -7.63 2.77
C ALA A 50 8.26 -7.67 4.27
N LYS A 51 8.04 -8.84 4.86
CA LYS A 51 8.27 -9.12 6.28
C LYS A 51 9.43 -10.08 6.44
N ASP A 52 10.28 -9.86 7.44
CA ASP A 52 11.28 -10.84 7.84
C ASP A 52 10.66 -11.96 8.68
N LYS A 53 11.48 -12.95 9.05
CA LYS A 53 11.07 -14.10 9.88
C LYS A 53 10.57 -13.73 11.29
N ASP A 54 10.89 -12.54 11.76
CA ASP A 54 10.50 -12.04 13.07
C ASP A 54 9.24 -11.15 12.96
N GLY A 55 8.67 -11.03 11.76
CA GLY A 55 7.46 -10.27 11.46
C GLY A 55 7.71 -8.78 11.20
N ASN A 56 8.97 -8.33 11.13
CA ASN A 56 9.28 -6.93 10.91
C ASN A 56 9.14 -6.57 9.43
N VAL A 57 8.44 -5.48 9.15
CA VAL A 57 8.39 -4.89 7.81
C VAL A 57 9.71 -4.20 7.51
N PHE A 58 10.39 -4.59 6.44
CA PHE A 58 11.67 -3.98 6.03
C PHE A 58 11.61 -3.34 4.64
N VAL A 59 10.59 -3.66 3.82
CA VAL A 59 10.29 -2.96 2.56
C VAL A 59 8.79 -2.76 2.43
N VAL A 60 8.40 -1.58 1.94
CA VAL A 60 7.04 -1.27 1.50
C VAL A 60 7.08 -0.83 0.04
N ALA A 61 6.27 -1.47 -0.80
CA ALA A 61 5.99 -1.00 -2.14
C ALA A 61 4.66 -0.24 -2.15
N TYR A 62 4.62 0.91 -2.79
CA TYR A 62 3.44 1.77 -2.89
C TYR A 62 3.28 2.27 -4.33
N PHE A 63 2.08 2.10 -4.87
CA PHE A 63 1.69 2.62 -6.18
C PHE A 63 0.38 3.38 -6.02
N ASP A 64 0.33 4.60 -6.54
CA ASP A 64 -0.88 5.40 -6.67
C ASP A 64 -1.23 5.65 -8.13
N ASN A 65 -2.52 5.73 -8.41
CA ASN A 65 -3.03 6.15 -9.69
C ASN A 65 -3.79 7.46 -9.52
N ARG A 66 -3.30 8.50 -10.21
CA ARG A 66 -3.87 9.85 -10.26
C ARG A 66 -4.61 10.13 -11.58
N MET A 67 -4.60 9.17 -12.51
CA MET A 67 -5.15 9.29 -13.88
C MET A 67 -6.39 8.39 -14.10
N THR A 68 -6.93 8.38 -15.33
CA THR A 68 -8.12 7.62 -15.76
C THR A 68 -7.87 6.14 -16.06
N ALA A 69 -6.71 5.59 -15.68
CA ALA A 69 -6.49 4.15 -15.78
C ALA A 69 -7.44 3.42 -14.80
N PRO A 70 -7.86 2.18 -15.12
CA PRO A 70 -8.71 1.40 -14.22
C PRO A 70 -8.09 1.32 -12.82
N PRO A 71 -8.91 1.27 -11.76
CA PRO A 71 -8.39 1.19 -10.41
C PRO A 71 -7.67 -0.14 -10.18
N PHE A 72 -6.67 -0.14 -9.29
CA PHE A 72 -6.00 -1.37 -8.86
C PHE A 72 -7.02 -2.34 -8.28
N SER A 73 -6.87 -3.61 -8.63
CA SER A 73 -7.73 -4.71 -8.23
C SER A 73 -7.10 -5.53 -7.10
N GLY A 74 -7.84 -6.51 -6.60
CA GLY A 74 -7.29 -7.52 -5.68
C GLY A 74 -6.20 -8.38 -6.33
N GLU A 75 -6.28 -8.62 -7.64
CA GLU A 75 -5.25 -9.37 -8.38
C GLU A 75 -3.93 -8.59 -8.44
N ASP A 76 -4.00 -7.27 -8.60
CA ASP A 76 -2.81 -6.41 -8.56
C ASP A 76 -2.14 -6.43 -7.17
N LEU A 77 -2.95 -6.47 -6.11
CA LEU A 77 -2.44 -6.59 -4.74
C LEU A 77 -1.76 -7.94 -4.51
N GLN A 78 -2.41 -9.03 -4.93
CA GLN A 78 -1.85 -10.38 -4.81
C GLN A 78 -0.52 -10.48 -5.57
N PHE A 79 -0.50 -10.02 -6.82
CA PHE A 79 0.71 -10.02 -7.64
C PHE A 79 1.82 -9.19 -7.00
N LEU A 80 1.48 -8.01 -6.48
CA LEU A 80 2.47 -7.18 -5.80
C LEU A 80 3.01 -7.87 -4.55
N GLN A 81 2.16 -8.52 -3.76
CA GLN A 81 2.60 -9.27 -2.58
C GLN A 81 3.50 -10.46 -2.97
N ASP A 82 3.18 -11.20 -4.02
CA ASP A 82 4.04 -12.29 -4.54
C ASP A 82 5.44 -11.77 -4.91
N VAL A 83 5.53 -10.56 -5.49
CA VAL A 83 6.81 -9.90 -5.78
C VAL A 83 7.56 -9.52 -4.50
N MET A 84 6.85 -9.01 -3.48
CA MET A 84 7.46 -8.66 -2.19
C MET A 84 8.07 -9.88 -1.49
N ASP A 85 7.40 -11.02 -1.56
CA ASP A 85 7.85 -12.28 -0.98
C ASP A 85 9.11 -12.85 -1.64
N CYS A 86 9.38 -12.46 -2.89
CA CYS A 86 10.61 -12.84 -3.60
C CYS A 86 11.85 -12.07 -3.13
N LEU A 87 11.69 -11.04 -2.29
CA LEU A 87 12.82 -10.24 -1.82
C LEU A 87 13.73 -11.06 -0.89
N PRO A 88 15.06 -10.92 -0.98
CA PRO A 88 15.97 -11.59 -0.06
C PRO A 88 15.66 -11.24 1.40
N GLY A 89 15.42 -12.26 2.23
CA GLY A 89 15.08 -12.09 3.64
C GLY A 89 13.57 -11.95 3.91
N ALA A 90 12.74 -11.90 2.88
CA ALA A 90 11.29 -11.96 3.04
C ALA A 90 10.84 -13.39 3.40
N VAL A 91 9.80 -13.47 4.23
CA VAL A 91 9.03 -14.69 4.45
C VAL A 91 7.74 -14.60 3.63
N PRO A 92 7.35 -15.66 2.91
CA PRO A 92 6.13 -15.66 2.14
C PRO A 92 4.91 -15.35 3.00
N HIS A 93 4.00 -14.55 2.46
CA HIS A 93 2.68 -14.37 3.06
C HIS A 93 1.85 -15.66 2.91
N GLU A 94 0.99 -15.93 3.90
CA GLU A 94 0.06 -17.08 3.91
C GLU A 94 -1.20 -16.83 3.07
#